data_AF-I1BM92-F1
#
_entry.id   AF-I1BM92-F1
#
_cell.length_a   1.000
_cell.length_b   1.000
_cell.length_c   1.000
_cell.angle_alpha   90.00
_cell.angle_beta   90.00
_cell.angle_gamma   90.00
#
_symmetry.space_group_name_H-M   'P 1'
#
loop_
_entity.id
_entity.type
_entity.pdbx_description
1 polymer ?
#
loop_
_entity_poly.entity_id
_entity_poly.type
_entity_poly.pdbx_seq_one_letter_code
_entity_poly.pdbx_strand_id
1 'polypeptide(L)'
;MNLLSKLAGLQQQKEILDTLTSREALKCIVNSIYLKSELKKYLEPTIESLQNLLCNDTSQETQFLTCRILFLMTVNRIDLVKQVMKLDIAKGIEKVLLENVSILKDKNSQPIDQNTLINPATVSSEALKLLFNLMLVVSRHQEDSLQTSTYFKNCLIPIFYILFEVPYAEPQPMVPPHSQAIHALMQYPYETILSVWRSQTEWLDSLYKDLEEETDVVANTFMDMLDKSVHALIPSGNPDEDGHMDHQQIDATLSPLLLVIRTLAEGSLPLRERWAVRMLPSEE
;
A
#
# COMPACT_ATOMS: atom_id res chain seq x y z
N MET A 1 29.47 4.19 0.71
CA MET A 1 28.14 4.76 1.02
C MET A 1 28.17 6.28 1.10
N ASN A 2 29.06 6.90 1.88
CA ASN A 2 29.14 8.37 2.05
C ASN A 2 29.11 9.19 0.75
N LEU A 3 29.88 8.80 -0.29
CA LEU A 3 29.86 9.50 -1.58
C LEU A 3 28.47 9.45 -2.24
N LEU A 4 27.82 8.28 -2.24
CA LEU A 4 26.48 8.12 -2.80
C LEU A 4 25.46 8.93 -2.00
N SER A 5 25.52 8.89 -0.66
CA SER A 5 24.67 9.70 0.20
C SER A 5 24.83 11.19 -0.07
N LYS A 6 26.06 11.66 -0.34
CA LYS A 6 26.30 13.05 -0.74
C LYS A 6 25.65 13.39 -2.09
N LEU A 7 25.88 12.55 -3.10
CA LEU A 7 25.32 12.75 -4.45
C LEU A 7 23.79 12.68 -4.48
N ALA A 8 23.21 11.85 -3.61
CA ALA A 8 21.77 11.73 -3.41
C ALA A 8 21.15 12.88 -2.58
N GLY A 9 21.95 13.85 -2.11
CA GLY A 9 21.46 14.95 -1.26
C GLY A 9 21.14 14.54 0.18
N LEU A 10 21.56 13.36 0.62
CA LEU A 10 21.23 12.80 1.94
C LEU A 10 22.16 13.26 3.07
N GLN A 11 23.16 14.11 2.77
CA GLN A 11 24.10 14.65 3.77
C GLN A 11 23.89 16.15 4.05
N GLN A 12 23.07 16.84 3.24
CA GLN A 12 22.86 18.29 3.34
C GLN A 12 21.38 18.56 3.59
N GLN A 13 21.01 18.73 4.86
CA GLN A 13 19.62 18.83 5.32
C GLN A 13 18.81 20.03 4.76
N LYS A 14 19.41 20.93 3.96
CA LYS A 14 18.77 22.19 3.54
C LYS A 14 18.31 22.23 2.09
N GLU A 15 18.79 21.36 1.22
CA GLU A 15 18.46 21.41 -0.21
C GLU A 15 17.94 20.05 -0.69
N ILE A 16 16.73 20.06 -1.26
CA ILE A 16 16.12 18.89 -1.89
C ILE A 16 16.77 18.71 -3.27
N LEU A 17 17.54 17.63 -3.44
CA LEU A 17 18.19 17.32 -4.72
C LEU A 17 17.39 16.26 -5.49
N ASP A 18 16.69 16.68 -6.54
CA ASP A 18 15.96 15.80 -7.46
C ASP A 18 16.47 15.94 -8.90
N THR A 19 17.75 15.64 -9.10
CA THR A 19 18.46 15.68 -10.39
C THR A 19 18.69 14.27 -10.91
N LEU A 20 19.05 14.12 -12.19
CA LEU A 20 19.45 12.81 -12.74
C LEU A 20 20.58 12.16 -11.91
N THR A 21 21.54 12.95 -11.45
CA THR A 21 22.65 12.45 -10.62
C THR A 21 22.18 11.98 -9.25
N SER A 22 21.29 12.71 -8.58
CA SER A 22 20.82 12.28 -7.26
C SER A 22 19.93 11.03 -7.37
N ARG A 23 19.13 10.90 -8.42
CA ARG A 23 18.32 9.70 -8.70
C ARG A 23 19.19 8.47 -8.99
N GLU A 24 20.22 8.59 -9.81
CA GLU A 24 21.17 7.49 -10.04
C GLU A 24 21.93 7.10 -8.76
N ALA A 25 22.28 8.08 -7.92
CA ALA A 25 22.87 7.80 -6.61
C ALA A 25 21.89 7.03 -5.70
N LEU A 26 20.60 7.40 -5.67
CA LEU A 26 19.57 6.66 -4.94
C LEU A 26 19.39 5.22 -5.46
N LYS A 27 19.42 5.00 -6.78
CA LYS A 27 19.42 3.63 -7.37
C LYS A 27 20.61 2.81 -6.88
N CYS A 28 21.81 3.40 -6.91
CA CYS A 28 23.02 2.76 -6.42
C CYS A 28 22.90 2.41 -4.93
N ILE A 29 22.31 3.29 -4.12
CA ILE A 29 22.05 3.06 -2.70
C ILE A 29 21.09 1.89 -2.50
N VAL A 30 19.92 1.90 -3.15
CA VAL A 30 18.92 0.82 -3.08
C VAL A 30 19.56 -0.53 -3.41
N ASN A 31 20.25 -0.62 -4.55
CA ASN A 31 20.88 -1.86 -4.99
C ASN A 31 21.96 -2.31 -4.00
N SER A 32 22.75 -1.39 -3.47
CA SER A 32 23.80 -1.70 -2.50
C SER A 32 23.24 -2.30 -1.21
N ILE A 33 22.20 -1.70 -0.63
CA ILE A 33 21.62 -2.18 0.64
C ILE A 33 20.71 -3.40 0.47
N TYR A 34 20.17 -3.61 -0.74
CA TYR A 34 19.47 -4.83 -1.11
C TYR A 34 20.44 -6.02 -1.18
N LEU A 35 21.58 -5.85 -1.87
CA LEU A 35 22.58 -6.91 -2.04
C LEU A 35 23.41 -7.15 -0.78
N LYS A 36 23.67 -6.11 0.02
CA LYS A 36 24.50 -6.19 1.23
C LYS A 36 23.83 -5.49 2.40
N SER A 37 23.14 -6.26 3.23
CA SER A 37 22.41 -5.77 4.41
C SER A 37 23.30 -5.01 5.41
N GLU A 38 24.58 -5.38 5.53
CA GLU A 38 25.56 -4.71 6.37
C GLU A 38 25.78 -3.22 6.01
N LEU A 39 25.44 -2.82 4.79
CA LEU A 39 25.59 -1.44 4.33
C LEU A 39 24.50 -0.50 4.86
N LYS A 40 23.38 -1.05 5.36
CA LYS A 40 22.26 -0.29 5.93
C LYS A 40 22.71 0.62 7.07
N LYS A 41 23.64 0.16 7.93
CA LYS A 41 24.16 0.96 9.05
C LYS A 41 24.75 2.31 8.65
N TYR A 42 25.26 2.44 7.42
CA TYR A 42 25.83 3.69 6.92
C TYR A 42 24.77 4.69 6.44
N LEU A 43 23.51 4.28 6.32
CA LEU A 43 22.38 5.12 5.96
C LEU A 43 21.53 5.54 7.15
N GLU A 44 21.72 4.95 8.34
CA GLU A 44 20.98 5.35 9.55
C GLU A 44 21.06 6.87 9.83
N PRO A 45 22.22 7.56 9.64
CA PRO A 45 22.30 9.02 9.79
C PRO A 45 21.50 9.81 8.75
N THR A 46 21.05 9.16 7.66
CA THR A 46 20.34 9.81 6.54
C THR A 46 18.82 9.70 6.62
N ILE A 47 18.28 9.06 7.67
CA ILE A 47 16.84 8.81 7.81
C ILE A 47 16.03 10.11 7.77
N GLU A 48 16.50 11.17 8.42
CA GLU A 48 15.84 12.49 8.38
C GLU A 48 15.81 13.08 6.98
N SER A 49 16.91 12.98 6.23
CA SER A 49 16.95 13.45 4.84
C SER A 49 16.03 12.63 3.93
N LEU A 50 15.94 11.32 4.11
CA LEU A 50 15.01 10.46 3.37
C LEU A 50 13.55 10.81 3.67
N GLN A 51 13.21 11.04 4.95
CA GLN A 51 11.88 11.51 5.32
C GLN A 51 11.58 12.88 4.70
N ASN A 52 12.53 13.82 4.75
CA ASN A 52 12.38 15.14 4.16
C ASN A 52 12.15 15.08 2.64
N LEU A 53 12.83 14.17 1.91
CA LEU A 53 12.59 13.94 0.48
C LEU A 53 11.13 13.55 0.19
N LEU A 54 10.51 12.69 1.02
CA LEU A 54 9.11 12.28 0.83
C LEU A 54 8.11 13.40 1.14
N CYS A 55 8.44 14.30 2.06
CA CYS A 55 7.55 15.42 2.39
C CYS A 55 7.62 16.57 1.38
N ASN A 56 8.68 16.67 0.57
CA ASN A 56 8.87 17.73 -0.42
C ASN A 56 8.51 17.29 -1.84
N ASP A 57 8.33 18.26 -2.73
CA ASP A 57 7.96 17.99 -4.12
C ASP A 57 9.16 17.37 -4.84
N THR A 58 9.01 16.12 -5.24
CA THR A 58 10.04 15.33 -5.89
C THR A 58 9.43 14.47 -6.99
N SER A 59 10.24 14.10 -7.97
CA SER A 59 9.81 13.20 -9.04
C SER A 59 9.37 11.83 -8.51
N GLN A 60 8.52 11.15 -9.28
CA GLN A 60 8.10 9.77 -9.04
C GLN A 60 9.28 8.82 -8.82
N GLU A 61 10.39 9.02 -9.53
CA GLU A 61 11.61 8.23 -9.38
C GLU A 61 12.25 8.42 -8.00
N THR A 62 12.36 9.66 -7.52
CA THR A 62 12.84 9.94 -6.17
C THR A 62 11.88 9.43 -5.10
N GLN A 63 10.56 9.60 -5.28
CA GLN A 63 9.54 9.05 -4.38
C GLN A 63 9.66 7.52 -4.27
N PHE A 64 9.68 6.82 -5.41
CA PHE A 64 9.82 5.36 -5.50
C PHE A 64 11.08 4.88 -4.78
N LEU A 65 12.24 5.47 -5.12
CA LEU A 65 13.52 5.05 -4.56
C LEU A 65 13.60 5.34 -3.06
N THR A 66 13.06 6.48 -2.61
CA THR A 66 13.06 6.85 -1.18
C THR A 66 12.17 5.91 -0.36
N CYS A 67 10.95 5.61 -0.84
CA CYS A 67 10.10 4.60 -0.22
C CYS A 67 10.80 3.23 -0.15
N ARG A 68 11.46 2.80 -1.23
CA ARG A 68 12.20 1.54 -1.27
C ARG A 68 13.38 1.51 -0.30
N ILE A 69 14.16 2.60 -0.18
CA ILE A 69 15.26 2.68 0.80
C ILE A 69 14.71 2.58 2.21
N LEU A 70 13.70 3.38 2.55
CA LEU A 70 13.10 3.37 3.89
C LEU A 70 12.49 2.01 4.23
N PHE A 71 11.82 1.36 3.28
CA PHE A 71 11.31 -0.01 3.45
C PHE A 71 12.46 -0.97 3.78
N LEU A 72 13.50 -1.01 2.94
CA LEU A 72 14.65 -1.91 3.16
C LEU A 72 15.37 -1.63 4.49
N MET A 73 15.44 -0.38 4.91
CA MET A 73 16.04 0.03 6.18
C MET A 73 15.21 -0.41 7.40
N THR A 74 13.88 -0.41 7.29
CA THR A 74 12.96 -0.61 8.42
C THR A 74 12.49 -2.05 8.61
N VAL A 75 12.71 -2.95 7.63
CA VAL A 75 12.39 -4.38 7.77
C VAL A 75 13.06 -4.95 9.04
N ASN A 76 12.24 -5.45 9.96
CA ASN A 76 12.64 -6.03 11.26
C ASN A 76 13.48 -5.09 12.16
N ARG A 77 13.35 -3.77 12.02
CA ARG A 77 14.11 -2.77 12.78
C ARG A 77 13.18 -1.79 13.49
N ILE A 78 12.63 -2.20 14.64
CA ILE A 78 11.70 -1.37 15.44
C ILE A 78 12.31 -0.04 15.88
N ASP A 79 13.61 -0.01 16.14
CA ASP A 79 14.37 1.19 16.50
C ASP A 79 14.31 2.25 15.38
N LEU A 80 14.52 1.82 14.13
CA LEU A 80 14.43 2.71 12.97
C LEU A 80 12.99 3.08 12.64
N VAL A 81 12.04 2.16 12.80
CA VAL A 81 10.60 2.46 12.64
C VAL A 81 10.17 3.58 13.58
N LYS A 82 10.53 3.48 14.87
CA LYS A 82 10.26 4.53 15.86
C LYS A 82 10.92 5.86 15.51
N GLN A 83 12.15 5.82 15.02
CA GLN A 83 12.85 7.03 14.58
C GLN A 83 12.11 7.71 13.41
N VAL A 84 11.74 6.95 12.39
CA VAL A 84 11.05 7.45 11.20
C VAL A 84 9.65 7.98 11.56
N MET A 85 8.90 7.32 12.45
CA MET A 85 7.59 7.81 12.94
C MET A 85 7.71 9.12 13.73
N LYS A 86 8.77 9.31 14.52
CA LYS A 86 9.03 10.58 15.21
C LYS A 86 9.30 11.75 14.27
N LEU A 87 9.69 11.46 13.03
CA LEU A 87 9.95 12.45 11.99
C LEU A 87 8.72 12.71 11.10
N ASP A 88 7.52 12.31 11.51
CA ASP A 88 6.26 12.61 10.80
C ASP A 88 6.18 12.00 9.37
N ILE A 89 6.72 10.78 9.23
CA ILE A 89 6.69 10.03 7.96
C ILE A 89 5.28 9.82 7.40
N ALA A 90 4.25 9.77 8.25
CA ALA A 90 2.86 9.56 7.81
C ALA A 90 2.45 10.58 6.76
N LYS A 91 2.80 11.87 6.94
CA LYS A 91 2.49 12.92 5.96
C LYS A 91 3.19 12.72 4.63
N GLY A 92 4.45 12.26 4.64
CA GLY A 92 5.20 11.97 3.42
C GLY A 92 4.59 10.81 2.64
N ILE A 93 4.21 9.73 3.33
CA ILE A 93 3.54 8.58 2.70
C ILE A 93 2.17 8.99 2.16
N GLU A 94 1.35 9.68 2.96
CA GLU A 94 0.03 10.20 2.57
C GLU A 94 0.13 11.04 1.29
N LYS A 95 1.08 11.99 1.26
CA LYS A 95 1.33 12.84 0.10
C LYS A 95 1.65 12.02 -1.16
N VAL A 96 2.65 11.13 -1.08
CA VAL A 96 3.07 10.32 -2.23
C VAL A 96 1.92 9.46 -2.75
N LEU A 97 1.11 8.90 -1.86
CA LEU A 97 -0.08 8.14 -2.23
C LEU A 97 -1.12 9.03 -2.93
N LEU A 98 -1.48 10.17 -2.34
CA LEU A 98 -2.48 11.07 -2.91
C LEU A 98 -2.08 11.57 -4.30
N GLU A 99 -0.83 11.98 -4.50
CA GLU A 99 -0.33 12.46 -5.79
C GLU A 99 -0.43 11.38 -6.87
N ASN A 100 0.07 10.18 -6.60
CA ASN A 100 0.14 9.12 -7.60
C ASN A 100 -1.22 8.46 -7.83
N VAL A 101 -2.06 8.32 -6.81
CA VAL A 101 -3.42 7.78 -6.94
C VAL A 101 -4.33 8.76 -7.68
N SER A 102 -4.13 10.07 -7.51
CA SER A 102 -4.88 11.07 -8.28
C SER A 102 -4.62 10.95 -9.78
N ILE A 103 -3.39 10.61 -10.19
CA ILE A 103 -3.06 10.32 -11.59
C ILE A 103 -3.75 9.02 -12.04
N LEU A 104 -3.74 7.97 -11.21
CA LEU A 104 -4.34 6.67 -11.55
C LEU A 104 -5.86 6.72 -11.74
N LYS A 105 -6.56 7.57 -10.98
CA LYS A 105 -8.01 7.69 -11.07
C LYS A 105 -8.49 8.67 -12.15
N ASP A 106 -7.61 9.52 -12.66
CA ASP A 106 -7.97 10.48 -13.70
C ASP A 106 -8.21 9.77 -15.03
N LYS A 107 -9.48 9.63 -15.40
CA LYS A 107 -9.93 9.02 -16.66
C LYS A 107 -9.50 9.82 -17.90
N ASN A 108 -9.09 11.08 -17.74
CA ASN A 108 -8.60 11.93 -18.82
C ASN A 108 -7.07 11.90 -18.95
N SER A 109 -6.37 11.23 -18.03
CA SER A 109 -4.92 11.08 -18.11
C SER A 109 -4.53 10.20 -19.29
N GLN A 110 -3.33 10.45 -19.84
CA GLN A 110 -2.77 9.59 -20.88
C GLN A 110 -2.63 8.16 -20.34
N PRO A 111 -2.88 7.12 -21.16
CA PRO A 111 -2.68 5.75 -20.75
C PRO A 111 -1.28 5.58 -20.15
N ILE A 112 -1.21 5.03 -18.94
CA ILE A 112 0.06 4.79 -18.27
C ILE A 112 0.86 3.80 -19.10
N ASP A 113 2.05 4.20 -19.52
CA ASP A 113 2.96 3.30 -20.21
C ASP A 113 3.40 2.18 -19.27
N GLN A 114 2.82 1.00 -19.47
CA GLN A 114 3.11 -0.19 -18.68
C GLN A 114 4.56 -0.69 -18.86
N ASN A 115 5.28 -0.24 -19.90
CA ASN A 115 6.69 -0.59 -20.11
C ASN A 115 7.64 0.23 -19.22
N THR A 116 7.17 1.34 -18.66
CA THR A 116 7.98 2.16 -17.76
C THR A 116 7.99 1.55 -16.36
N LEU A 117 9.17 1.15 -15.89
CA LEU A 117 9.37 0.49 -14.58
C LEU A 117 8.88 1.34 -13.40
N ILE A 118 9.08 2.66 -13.46
CA ILE A 118 8.62 3.60 -12.44
C ILE A 118 7.46 4.40 -13.01
N ASN A 119 6.26 4.13 -12.50
CA ASN A 119 5.01 4.76 -12.90
C ASN A 119 4.12 4.97 -11.66
N PRO A 120 2.98 5.69 -11.75
CA PRO A 120 2.15 5.99 -10.58
C PRO A 120 1.73 4.74 -9.77
N ALA A 121 1.44 3.62 -10.44
CA ALA A 121 1.05 2.38 -9.77
C ALA A 121 2.22 1.77 -8.99
N THR A 122 3.43 1.75 -9.56
CA THR A 122 4.61 1.20 -8.87
C THR A 122 5.09 2.11 -7.75
N VAL A 123 4.99 3.44 -7.89
CA VAL A 123 5.29 4.40 -6.80
C VAL A 123 4.31 4.22 -5.64
N SER A 124 3.00 4.17 -5.93
CA SER A 124 1.97 3.93 -4.91
C SER A 124 2.22 2.61 -4.19
N SER A 125 2.62 1.57 -4.92
CA SER A 125 2.95 0.26 -4.35
C SER A 125 4.14 0.29 -3.39
N GLU A 126 5.18 1.07 -3.68
CA GLU A 126 6.31 1.22 -2.76
C GLU A 126 5.93 2.00 -1.50
N ALA A 127 5.10 3.03 -1.62
CA ALA A 127 4.57 3.75 -0.48
C ALA A 127 3.67 2.87 0.40
N LEU A 128 2.81 2.03 -0.20
CA LEU A 128 1.97 1.07 0.52
C LEU A 128 2.78 -0.04 1.20
N LYS A 129 3.85 -0.54 0.56
CA LYS A 129 4.78 -1.51 1.19
C LYS A 129 5.49 -0.91 2.39
N LEU A 130 5.95 0.35 2.27
CA LEU A 130 6.53 1.07 3.39
C LEU A 130 5.52 1.20 4.52
N LEU A 131 4.31 1.71 4.25
CA LEU A 131 3.22 1.84 5.21
C LEU A 131 2.94 0.52 5.94
N PHE A 132 2.68 -0.55 5.18
CA PHE A 132 2.45 -1.89 5.71
C PHE A 132 3.59 -2.34 6.62
N ASN A 133 4.84 -2.19 6.17
CA ASN A 133 6.01 -2.60 6.96
C ASN A 133 6.12 -1.83 8.27
N LEU A 134 5.92 -0.51 8.26
CA LEU A 134 5.97 0.32 9.47
C LEU A 134 4.93 -0.15 10.50
N MET A 135 3.69 -0.37 10.07
CA MET A 135 2.61 -0.84 10.95
C MET A 135 2.86 -2.28 11.44
N LEU A 136 3.28 -3.18 10.54
CA LEU A 136 3.54 -4.58 10.86
C LEU A 136 4.67 -4.74 11.87
N VAL A 137 5.77 -3.99 11.72
CA VAL A 137 6.91 -4.06 12.64
C VAL A 137 6.50 -3.62 14.04
N VAL A 138 5.70 -2.55 14.19
CA VAL A 138 5.17 -2.15 15.51
C VAL A 138 4.27 -3.24 16.10
N SER A 139 3.32 -3.76 15.31
CA SER A 139 2.39 -4.81 15.75
C SER A 139 3.11 -6.08 16.25
N ARG A 140 4.14 -6.53 15.52
CA ARG A 140 4.96 -7.70 15.92
C ARG A 140 5.71 -7.51 17.24
N HIS A 141 6.00 -6.28 17.63
CA HIS A 141 6.66 -5.97 18.90
C HIS A 141 5.66 -5.74 20.05
N GLN A 142 4.39 -6.09 19.85
CA GLN A 142 3.30 -5.96 20.84
C GLN A 142 3.14 -4.53 21.39
N GLU A 143 3.49 -3.54 20.56
CA GLU A 143 3.22 -2.14 20.86
C GLU A 143 1.78 -1.79 20.44
N ASP A 144 1.28 -0.64 20.91
CA ASP A 144 -0.11 -0.21 20.74
C ASP A 144 -0.48 -0.09 19.24
N SER A 145 -1.12 -1.13 18.72
CA SER A 145 -1.57 -1.24 17.33
C SER A 145 -2.61 -0.18 16.99
N LEU A 146 -3.45 0.22 17.96
CA LEU A 146 -4.46 1.24 17.78
C LEU A 146 -3.83 2.63 17.68
N GLN A 147 -2.82 2.92 18.49
CA GLN A 147 -2.06 4.17 18.37
C GLN A 147 -1.42 4.29 16.99
N THR A 148 -0.88 3.19 16.45
CA THR A 148 -0.20 3.17 15.16
C THR A 148 -1.17 3.28 13.98
N SER A 149 -2.30 2.57 14.02
CA SER A 149 -3.36 2.75 13.01
C SER A 149 -3.91 4.18 13.01
N THR A 150 -4.05 4.78 14.19
CA THR A 150 -4.48 6.18 14.33
C THR A 150 -3.44 7.15 13.76
N TYR A 151 -2.15 6.89 13.97
CA TYR A 151 -1.06 7.72 13.43
C TYR A 151 -1.07 7.75 11.90
N PHE A 152 -1.30 6.61 11.25
CA PHE A 152 -1.35 6.51 9.79
C PHE A 152 -2.75 6.69 9.17
N LYS A 153 -3.77 7.03 9.96
CA LYS A 153 -5.18 7.01 9.52
C LYS A 153 -5.46 7.76 8.21
N ASN A 154 -4.77 8.87 7.94
CA ASN A 154 -5.00 9.64 6.72
C ASN A 154 -4.56 8.89 5.44
N CYS A 155 -3.65 7.91 5.56
CA CYS A 155 -3.26 7.05 4.45
C CYS A 155 -4.41 6.13 3.99
N LEU A 156 -5.49 5.99 4.76
CA LEU A 156 -6.69 5.25 4.33
C LEU A 156 -7.42 5.93 3.17
N ILE A 157 -7.37 7.27 3.07
CA ILE A 157 -8.07 8.02 2.00
C ILE A 157 -7.58 7.57 0.61
N PRO A 158 -6.28 7.61 0.28
CA PRO A 158 -5.81 7.11 -1.01
C PRO A 158 -5.96 5.58 -1.16
N ILE A 159 -5.97 4.79 -0.08
CA ILE A 159 -6.30 3.36 -0.14
C ILE A 159 -7.73 3.16 -0.64
N PHE A 160 -8.69 3.95 -0.14
CA PHE A 160 -10.07 3.89 -0.60
C PHE A 160 -10.18 4.27 -2.08
N TYR A 161 -9.51 5.33 -2.53
CA TYR A 161 -9.48 5.68 -3.96
C TYR A 161 -8.92 4.54 -4.83
N ILE A 162 -7.88 3.83 -4.38
CA ILE A 162 -7.37 2.65 -5.09
C ILE A 162 -8.46 1.57 -5.21
N LEU A 163 -9.16 1.27 -4.12
CA LEU A 163 -10.15 0.19 -4.09
C LEU A 163 -11.47 0.54 -4.80
N PHE A 164 -11.88 1.80 -4.83
CA PHE A 164 -13.21 2.18 -5.32
C PHE A 164 -13.19 2.96 -6.64
N GLU A 165 -12.09 3.62 -7.01
CA GLU A 165 -12.02 4.46 -8.21
C GLU A 165 -10.99 4.01 -9.24
N VAL A 166 -9.87 3.40 -8.81
CA VAL A 166 -8.82 2.95 -9.74
C VAL A 166 -9.23 1.62 -10.38
N PRO A 167 -9.32 1.52 -11.72
CA PRO A 167 -9.66 0.27 -12.39
C PRO A 167 -8.64 -0.83 -12.09
N TYR A 168 -9.15 -2.04 -11.82
CA TYR A 168 -8.34 -3.23 -11.63
C TYR A 168 -7.76 -3.73 -12.96
N ALA A 169 -6.62 -4.43 -12.89
CA ALA A 169 -6.16 -5.21 -14.02
C ALA A 169 -7.04 -6.45 -14.20
N GLU A 170 -7.38 -6.77 -15.44
CA GLU A 170 -8.08 -8.00 -15.80
C GLU A 170 -7.09 -9.01 -16.41
N PRO A 171 -7.24 -10.32 -16.14
CA PRO A 171 -8.28 -10.95 -15.31
C PRO A 171 -7.96 -10.99 -13.81
N GLN A 172 -6.79 -10.50 -13.38
CA GLN A 172 -6.30 -10.64 -12.00
C GLN A 172 -6.29 -9.29 -11.25
N PRO A 173 -7.29 -9.01 -10.39
CA PRO A 173 -7.38 -7.72 -9.71
C PRO A 173 -6.37 -7.56 -8.57
N MET A 174 -5.87 -8.66 -7.99
CA MET A 174 -4.89 -8.65 -6.89
C MET A 174 -3.46 -8.48 -7.38
N VAL A 175 -3.23 -7.49 -8.24
CA VAL A 175 -1.90 -7.01 -8.66
C VAL A 175 -1.65 -5.60 -8.13
N PRO A 176 -0.40 -5.11 -8.15
CA PRO A 176 -0.10 -3.72 -7.85
C PRO A 176 -0.97 -2.73 -8.68
N PRO A 177 -1.55 -1.68 -8.07
CA PRO A 177 -1.41 -1.25 -6.68
C PRO A 177 -2.42 -1.89 -5.70
N HIS A 178 -3.48 -2.52 -6.19
CA HIS A 178 -4.59 -3.04 -5.37
C HIS A 178 -4.16 -4.09 -4.35
N SER A 179 -3.28 -5.02 -4.72
CA SER A 179 -2.76 -6.01 -3.75
C SER A 179 -2.06 -5.34 -2.57
N GLN A 180 -1.25 -4.30 -2.83
CA GLN A 180 -0.55 -3.57 -1.77
C GLN A 180 -1.52 -2.72 -0.94
N ALA A 181 -2.61 -2.22 -1.53
CA ALA A 181 -3.65 -1.50 -0.82
C ALA A 181 -4.37 -2.42 0.17
N ILE A 182 -4.69 -3.66 -0.24
CA ILE A 182 -5.25 -4.69 0.64
C ILE A 182 -4.26 -5.06 1.75
N HIS A 183 -2.97 -5.25 1.45
CA HIS A 183 -1.95 -5.50 2.47
C HIS A 183 -1.84 -4.36 3.50
N ALA A 184 -1.91 -3.10 3.07
CA ALA A 184 -1.92 -1.98 4.00
C ALA A 184 -3.22 -1.94 4.81
N LEU A 185 -4.38 -2.15 4.17
CA LEU A 185 -5.70 -2.10 4.80
C LEU A 185 -5.87 -3.15 5.91
N MET A 186 -5.33 -4.36 5.74
CA MET A 186 -5.40 -5.41 6.78
C MET A 186 -4.67 -5.04 8.09
N GLN A 187 -3.90 -3.96 8.13
CA GLN A 187 -3.25 -3.46 9.35
C GLN A 187 -4.12 -2.50 10.16
N TYR A 188 -5.26 -2.06 9.63
CA TYR A 188 -6.17 -1.15 10.31
C TYR A 188 -7.31 -1.89 10.99
N PRO A 189 -7.64 -1.56 12.26
CA PRO A 189 -8.85 -2.06 12.89
C PRO A 189 -10.08 -1.39 12.28
N TYR A 190 -11.21 -2.09 12.34
CA TYR A 190 -12.47 -1.66 11.74
C TYR A 190 -12.88 -0.24 12.17
N GLU A 191 -12.72 0.10 13.44
CA GLU A 191 -13.11 1.40 13.99
C GLU A 191 -12.33 2.55 13.35
N THR A 192 -11.04 2.33 13.04
CA THR A 192 -10.22 3.33 12.35
C THR A 192 -10.66 3.46 10.89
N ILE A 193 -10.90 2.33 10.22
CA ILE A 193 -11.39 2.30 8.83
C ILE A 193 -12.72 3.06 8.73
N LEU A 194 -13.70 2.70 9.57
CA LEU A 194 -15.02 3.31 9.59
C LEU A 194 -14.97 4.80 9.90
N SER A 195 -14.13 5.22 10.86
CA SER A 195 -13.98 6.62 11.23
C SER A 195 -13.47 7.47 10.07
N VAL A 196 -12.50 6.98 9.29
CA VAL A 196 -11.96 7.73 8.14
C VAL A 196 -12.92 7.66 6.96
N TRP A 197 -13.53 6.49 6.72
CA TRP A 197 -14.55 6.33 5.68
C TRP A 197 -15.67 7.35 5.84
N ARG A 198 -16.30 7.40 7.02
CA ARG A 198 -17.39 8.35 7.33
C ARG A 198 -16.97 9.81 7.32
N SER A 199 -15.68 10.12 7.42
CA SER A 199 -15.22 11.50 7.33
C SER A 199 -15.13 12.01 5.89
N GLN A 200 -15.28 11.14 4.88
CA GLN A 200 -15.23 11.51 3.46
C GLN A 200 -16.62 11.82 2.88
N THR A 201 -17.46 12.58 3.60
CA THR A 201 -18.89 12.77 3.26
C THR A 201 -19.10 13.24 1.82
N GLU A 202 -18.38 14.27 1.37
CA GLU A 202 -18.54 14.81 0.00
C GLU A 202 -18.22 13.76 -1.09
N TRP A 203 -17.21 12.93 -0.83
CA TRP A 203 -16.83 11.86 -1.74
C TRP A 203 -17.84 10.71 -1.72
N LEU A 204 -18.28 10.28 -0.54
CA LEU A 204 -19.27 9.22 -0.38
C LEU A 204 -20.62 9.61 -0.99
N ASP A 205 -21.08 10.85 -0.81
CA ASP A 205 -22.31 11.37 -1.41
C ASP A 205 -22.25 11.40 -2.95
N SER A 206 -21.04 11.44 -3.53
CA SER A 206 -20.85 11.35 -4.98
C SER A 206 -20.89 9.92 -5.52
N LEU A 207 -20.63 8.93 -4.66
CA LEU A 207 -20.60 7.51 -5.00
C LEU A 207 -21.93 6.80 -4.70
N TYR A 208 -22.63 7.22 -3.65
CA TYR A 208 -23.80 6.53 -3.10
C TYR A 208 -24.92 7.51 -2.79
N LYS A 209 -26.18 7.08 -2.94
CA LYS A 209 -27.35 7.88 -2.61
C LYS A 209 -27.81 7.67 -1.17
N ASP A 210 -27.58 6.48 -0.62
CA ASP A 210 -27.98 6.08 0.72
C ASP A 210 -27.06 4.98 1.29
N LEU A 211 -27.29 4.63 2.56
CA LEU A 211 -26.50 3.65 3.30
C LEU A 211 -26.65 2.21 2.78
N GLU A 212 -27.78 1.89 2.12
CA GLU A 212 -28.00 0.56 1.56
C GLU A 212 -27.14 0.39 0.30
N GLU A 213 -27.16 1.39 -0.59
CA GLU A 213 -26.30 1.43 -1.78
C GLU A 213 -24.81 1.43 -1.40
N GLU A 214 -24.42 2.19 -0.37
CA GLU A 214 -23.05 2.16 0.18
C GLU A 214 -22.64 0.75 0.60
N THR A 215 -23.49 0.09 1.39
CA THR A 215 -23.23 -1.28 1.88
C THR A 215 -23.09 -2.26 0.72
N ASP A 216 -23.95 -2.15 -0.30
CA ASP A 216 -23.94 -3.03 -1.46
C ASP A 216 -22.70 -2.84 -2.32
N VAL A 217 -22.27 -1.59 -2.55
CA VAL A 217 -21.05 -1.34 -3.34
C VAL A 217 -19.83 -1.85 -2.58
N VAL A 218 -19.69 -1.55 -1.29
CA VAL A 218 -18.58 -2.07 -0.48
C VAL A 218 -18.57 -3.60 -0.52
N ALA A 219 -19.71 -4.24 -0.30
CA ALA A 219 -19.80 -5.69 -0.32
C ALA A 219 -19.40 -6.27 -1.69
N ASN A 220 -19.89 -5.68 -2.78
CA ASN A 220 -19.61 -6.14 -4.14
C ASN A 220 -18.16 -5.91 -4.54
N THR A 221 -17.54 -4.77 -4.21
CA THR A 221 -16.14 -4.49 -4.54
C THR A 221 -15.20 -5.57 -4.02
N PHE A 222 -15.32 -5.94 -2.73
CA PHE A 222 -14.45 -6.97 -2.15
C PHE A 222 -14.76 -8.38 -2.67
N MET A 223 -16.03 -8.69 -2.92
CA MET A 223 -16.41 -10.01 -3.42
C MET A 223 -16.08 -10.21 -4.89
N ASP A 224 -16.22 -9.18 -5.72
CA ASP A 224 -15.83 -9.23 -7.13
C ASP A 224 -14.31 -9.36 -7.26
N MET A 225 -13.56 -8.67 -6.40
CA MET A 225 -12.10 -8.83 -6.31
C MET A 225 -11.73 -10.26 -5.91
N LEU A 226 -12.39 -10.82 -4.89
CA LEU A 226 -12.15 -12.19 -4.44
C LEU A 226 -12.48 -13.20 -5.53
N ASP A 227 -13.65 -13.09 -6.14
CA ASP A 227 -14.15 -13.99 -7.18
C ASP A 227 -13.21 -14.02 -8.38
N LYS A 228 -12.86 -12.85 -8.94
CA LYS A 228 -11.92 -12.75 -10.06
C LYS A 228 -10.54 -13.28 -9.68
N SER A 229 -10.05 -12.99 -8.48
CA SER A 229 -8.75 -13.51 -8.05
C SER A 229 -8.73 -15.02 -7.85
N VAL A 230 -9.79 -15.61 -7.32
CA VAL A 230 -9.93 -17.07 -7.21
C VAL A 230 -9.92 -17.69 -8.60
N HIS A 231 -10.73 -17.19 -9.53
CA HIS A 231 -10.79 -17.71 -10.91
C HIS A 231 -9.44 -17.56 -11.65
N ALA A 232 -8.72 -16.48 -11.41
CA ALA A 232 -7.42 -16.24 -12.05
C ALA A 232 -6.28 -17.07 -11.43
N LEU A 233 -6.34 -17.41 -10.14
CA LEU A 233 -5.28 -18.16 -9.43
C LEU A 233 -5.53 -19.66 -9.35
N ILE A 234 -6.79 -20.06 -9.32
CA ILE A 234 -7.24 -21.45 -9.21
C ILE A 234 -7.99 -21.75 -10.51
N PRO A 235 -7.25 -22.05 -11.60
CA PRO A 235 -7.90 -22.43 -12.85
C PRO A 235 -8.78 -23.65 -12.57
N SER A 236 -9.98 -23.65 -13.14
CA SER A 236 -11.00 -24.70 -12.99
C SER A 236 -10.64 -26.04 -13.67
N GLY A 237 -9.34 -26.30 -13.83
CA GLY A 237 -8.77 -27.50 -14.42
C GLY A 237 -8.72 -28.67 -13.43
N ASN A 238 -8.40 -29.85 -13.96
CA ASN A 238 -8.31 -31.07 -13.16
C ASN A 238 -7.03 -30.98 -12.30
N PRO A 239 -7.11 -30.95 -10.96
CA PRO A 239 -5.95 -30.72 -10.08
C PRO A 239 -4.85 -31.78 -10.20
N ASP A 240 -5.15 -32.91 -10.85
CA ASP A 240 -4.21 -34.00 -11.15
C ASP A 240 -3.39 -33.76 -12.43
N GLU A 241 -3.81 -32.85 -13.32
CA GLU A 241 -3.11 -32.51 -14.57
C GLU A 241 -2.32 -31.20 -14.48
N ASP A 242 -2.75 -30.29 -13.59
CA ASP A 242 -2.11 -28.99 -13.39
C ASP A 242 -0.92 -29.11 -12.43
N GLY A 243 0.27 -29.35 -13.00
CA GLY A 243 1.52 -29.46 -12.28
C GLY A 243 1.77 -28.29 -11.30
N HIS A 244 2.16 -28.62 -10.07
CA HIS A 244 2.62 -27.72 -9.00
C HIS A 244 2.02 -26.31 -9.01
N MET A 245 0.75 -26.20 -8.63
CA MET A 245 0.16 -24.96 -8.13
C MET A 245 1.08 -24.37 -7.03
N ASP A 246 1.58 -23.15 -7.21
CA ASP A 246 2.36 -22.45 -6.19
C ASP A 246 1.40 -21.95 -5.10
N HIS A 247 1.04 -22.85 -4.18
CA HIS A 247 0.16 -22.56 -3.06
C HIS A 247 0.63 -21.36 -2.22
N GLN A 248 1.94 -21.09 -2.17
CA GLN A 248 2.48 -19.94 -1.44
C GLN A 248 2.09 -18.62 -2.10
N GLN A 249 2.07 -18.58 -3.43
CA GLN A 249 1.61 -17.41 -4.18
C GLN A 249 0.10 -17.17 -4.03
N ILE A 250 -0.69 -18.24 -4.00
CA ILE A 250 -2.13 -18.17 -3.77
C ILE A 250 -2.42 -17.60 -2.38
N ASP A 251 -1.79 -18.17 -1.35
CA ASP A 251 -1.97 -17.73 0.04
C ASP A 251 -1.53 -16.27 0.24
N ALA A 252 -0.38 -15.89 -0.33
CA ALA A 252 0.12 -14.52 -0.26
C ALA A 252 -0.82 -13.51 -0.93
N THR A 253 -1.61 -13.95 -1.91
CA THR A 253 -2.54 -13.09 -2.65
C THR A 253 -3.92 -13.04 -2.00
N LEU A 254 -4.50 -14.18 -1.63
CA LEU A 254 -5.89 -14.25 -1.13
C LEU A 254 -6.02 -14.01 0.37
N SER A 255 -5.06 -14.45 1.19
CA SER A 255 -5.16 -14.33 2.65
C SER A 255 -5.32 -12.88 3.13
N PRO A 256 -4.57 -11.89 2.60
CA PRO A 256 -4.77 -10.49 2.97
C PRO A 256 -6.20 -10.00 2.68
N LEU A 257 -6.77 -10.37 1.52
CA LEU A 257 -8.12 -9.98 1.13
C LEU A 257 -9.17 -10.60 2.07
N LEU A 258 -9.04 -11.90 2.36
CA LEU A 258 -9.93 -12.59 3.29
C LEU A 258 -9.87 -12.01 4.71
N LEU A 259 -8.68 -11.59 5.16
CA LEU A 259 -8.51 -10.93 6.45
C LEU A 259 -9.17 -9.56 6.49
N VAL A 260 -9.11 -8.78 5.40
CA VAL A 260 -9.84 -7.51 5.30
C VAL A 260 -11.35 -7.75 5.34
N ILE A 261 -11.86 -8.69 4.53
CA ILE A 261 -13.28 -9.06 4.50
C ILE A 261 -13.74 -9.47 5.91
N ARG A 262 -12.97 -10.33 6.58
CA ARG A 262 -13.26 -10.75 7.95
C ARG A 262 -13.34 -9.54 8.91
N THR A 263 -12.35 -8.66 8.92
CA THR A 263 -12.32 -7.47 9.78
C THR A 263 -13.54 -6.58 9.55
N LEU A 264 -13.92 -6.37 8.30
CA LEU A 264 -15.10 -5.58 7.94
C LEU A 264 -16.42 -6.27 8.37
N ALA A 265 -16.49 -7.60 8.25
CA ALA A 265 -17.66 -8.39 8.64
C ALA A 265 -17.84 -8.46 10.17
N GLU A 266 -16.74 -8.53 10.92
CA GLU A 266 -16.77 -8.49 12.39
C GLU A 266 -17.27 -7.12 12.89
N GLY A 267 -16.92 -6.03 12.19
CA GLY A 267 -17.31 -4.68 12.56
C GLY A 267 -18.67 -4.20 12.03
N SER A 268 -19.17 -4.77 10.94
CA SER A 268 -20.40 -4.33 10.26
C SER A 268 -21.38 -5.48 10.03
N LEU A 269 -22.48 -5.48 10.79
CA LEU A 269 -23.56 -6.45 10.63
C LEU A 269 -24.14 -6.47 9.19
N PRO A 270 -24.45 -5.32 8.55
CA PRO A 270 -24.96 -5.33 7.17
C PRO A 270 -24.00 -5.97 6.16
N LEU A 271 -22.69 -5.67 6.25
CA LEU A 271 -21.70 -6.28 5.35
C LEU A 271 -21.61 -7.80 5.57
N ARG A 272 -21.63 -8.24 6.83
CA ARG A 272 -21.62 -9.66 7.18
C ARG A 272 -22.81 -10.41 6.59
N GLU A 273 -24.00 -9.84 6.67
CA GLU A 273 -25.21 -10.44 6.10
C GLU A 273 -25.15 -10.54 4.57
N ARG A 274 -24.71 -9.47 3.88
CA ARG A 274 -24.53 -9.48 2.42
C ARG A 274 -23.51 -10.53 1.96
N TRP A 275 -22.37 -10.63 2.64
CA TRP A 275 -21.35 -11.63 2.31
C TRP A 275 -21.76 -13.05 2.66
N ALA A 276 -22.49 -13.27 3.75
CA ALA A 276 -23.01 -14.59 4.10
C ALA A 276 -23.90 -15.16 2.97
N VAL A 277 -24.82 -14.35 2.43
CA VAL A 277 -25.68 -14.75 1.30
C VAL A 277 -24.86 -15.13 0.06
N ARG A 278 -23.78 -14.40 -0.22
CA ARG A 278 -22.99 -14.58 -1.45
C ARG A 278 -21.92 -15.69 -1.34
N MET A 279 -21.36 -15.92 -0.15
CA MET A 279 -20.35 -16.97 0.09
C MET A 279 -20.95 -18.33 0.45
N LEU A 280 -22.11 -18.34 1.11
CA LEU A 280 -22.79 -19.55 1.59
C LEU A 280 -24.20 -19.58 1.00
N PRO A 281 -24.35 -19.84 -0.31
CA PRO A 281 -25.68 -20.01 -0.88
C PRO A 281 -26.39 -21.13 -0.12
N SER A 282 -27.59 -20.82 0.39
CA SER A 282 -28.43 -21.81 1.06
C SER A 282 -28.65 -22.99 0.13
N GLU A 283 -28.33 -24.20 0.59
CA GLU A 283 -28.70 -25.43 -0.11
C GLU A 283 -30.24 -25.47 -0.22
N GLU A 284 -30.76 -25.27 -1.44
CA GLU A 284 -32.14 -25.63 -1.82
C GLU A 284 -32.20 -27.08 -2.31
#